data_AF-A0A832HXS7-F1
#
_entry.id   AF-A0A832HXS7-F1
#
_cell.length_a   1.000
_cell.length_b   1.000
_cell.length_c   1.000
_cell.angle_alpha   90.00
_cell.angle_beta   90.00
_cell.angle_gamma   90.00
#
_symmetry.space_group_name_H-M   'P 1'
#
loop_
_entity.id
_entity.type
_entity.pdbx_description
1 polymer ?
#
loop_
_entity_poly.entity_id
_entity_poly.type
_entity_poly.pdbx_seq_one_letter_code
_entity_poly.pdbx_strand_id
1 'polypeptide(L)'
;MSQKEFFIKRYEALGWKYHDAKPRQAIRINITNAEGWDVAERLRTLGIELEKIPFLENGYWIKKAKFSVGATTEYLLGMYSIQEAASQIPATLFT
;
A
#
# COMPACT_ATOMS: atom_id res chain seq x y z
N MET A 1 24.04 -20.95 12.06
CA MET A 1 22.60 -20.68 11.85
C MET A 1 22.48 -19.33 11.18
N SER A 2 21.68 -19.24 10.11
CA SER A 2 21.36 -17.94 9.50
C SER A 2 20.50 -17.11 10.46
N GLN A 3 20.53 -15.77 10.31
CA GLN A 3 19.66 -14.89 11.10
C GLN A 3 18.18 -15.24 10.91
N LYS A 4 17.81 -15.65 9.68
CA LYS A 4 16.46 -16.12 9.35
C LYS A 4 16.06 -17.36 10.16
N GLU A 5 16.90 -18.38 10.20
CA GLU A 5 16.63 -19.61 10.99
C GLU A 5 16.44 -19.33 12.47
N PHE A 6 17.23 -18.41 13.03
CA PHE A 6 17.09 -18.00 14.43
C PHE A 6 15.70 -17.44 14.72
N PHE A 7 15.20 -16.53 13.88
CA PHE A 7 13.87 -15.97 14.05
C PHE A 7 12.77 -17.01 13.84
N ILE A 8 12.88 -17.86 12.81
CA ILE A 8 11.87 -18.91 12.57
C ILE A 8 11.72 -19.80 13.81
N LYS A 9 12.82 -20.33 14.35
CA LYS A 9 12.78 -21.17 15.57
C LYS A 9 12.20 -20.44 16.77
N ARG A 10 12.53 -19.16 16.95
CA ARG A 10 11.99 -18.34 18.04
C ARG A 10 10.48 -18.19 17.93
N TYR A 11 9.96 -17.90 16.74
CA TYR A 11 8.52 -17.76 16.53
C TYR A 11 7.80 -19.11 16.58
N GLU A 12 8.43 -20.21 16.15
CA GLU A 12 7.92 -21.58 16.33
C GLU A 12 7.76 -21.95 17.81
N ALA A 13 8.73 -21.59 18.66
CA ALA A 13 8.63 -21.79 20.11
C ALA A 13 7.49 -21.00 20.75
N LEU A 14 7.06 -19.90 20.12
CA LEU A 14 5.90 -19.11 20.52
C LEU A 14 4.58 -19.64 19.92
N GLY A 15 4.61 -20.77 19.21
CA GLY A 15 3.44 -21.42 18.60
C GLY A 15 3.10 -20.93 17.18
N TRP A 16 3.94 -20.09 16.57
CA TRP A 16 3.70 -19.56 15.23
C TRP A 16 4.33 -20.43 14.15
N LYS A 17 3.71 -20.45 12.97
CA LYS A 17 4.29 -21.10 11.78
C LYS A 17 4.77 -20.03 10.81
N TYR A 18 6.00 -20.18 10.34
CA TYR A 18 6.55 -19.29 9.33
C TYR A 18 5.83 -19.52 7.99
N HIS A 19 5.31 -18.44 7.43
CA HIS A 19 4.78 -18.39 6.09
C HIS A 19 5.42 -17.21 5.38
N ASP A 20 5.88 -17.42 4.15
CA ASP A 20 6.39 -16.33 3.33
C ASP A 20 5.22 -15.49 2.83
N ALA A 21 5.10 -14.27 3.34
CA ALA A 21 4.02 -13.35 3.00
C ALA A 21 4.54 -12.30 2.01
N LYS A 22 3.85 -12.15 0.88
CA LYS A 22 4.10 -11.07 -0.09
C LYS A 22 3.02 -10.02 0.08
N PRO A 23 3.33 -8.83 0.63
CA PRO A 23 2.34 -7.78 0.80
C PRO A 23 1.81 -7.33 -0.56
N ARG A 24 0.50 -7.03 -0.60
CA ARG A 24 -0.10 -6.43 -1.79
C ARG A 24 0.39 -4.99 -1.90
N GLN A 25 0.73 -4.56 -3.11
CA GLN A 25 1.09 -3.17 -3.34
C GLN A 25 -0.12 -2.27 -3.06
N ALA A 26 0.09 -1.22 -2.28
CA ALA A 26 -0.94 -0.27 -1.89
C ALA A 26 -0.44 1.16 -2.08
N ILE A 27 -1.40 2.07 -2.24
CA ILE A 27 -1.19 3.51 -2.34
C ILE A 27 -2.05 4.24 -1.31
N ARG A 28 -1.59 5.44 -0.91
CA ARG A 28 -2.36 6.38 -0.11
C ARG A 28 -2.53 7.68 -0.88
N ILE A 29 -3.77 8.09 -1.15
CA ILE A 29 -4.04 9.40 -1.76
C ILE A 29 -3.72 10.49 -0.74
N ASN A 30 -3.02 11.53 -1.19
CA ASN A 30 -2.73 12.72 -0.42
C ASN A 30 -3.80 13.78 -0.71
N ILE A 31 -4.77 13.95 0.20
CA ILE A 31 -5.90 14.86 0.00
C ILE A 31 -5.43 16.30 -0.27
N THR A 32 -4.39 16.77 0.42
CA THR A 32 -3.88 18.14 0.27
C THR A 32 -3.35 18.40 -1.14
N ASN A 33 -2.62 17.46 -1.72
CA ASN A 33 -2.06 17.62 -3.07
C ASN A 33 -3.05 17.21 -4.17
N ALA A 34 -4.05 16.41 -3.81
CA ALA A 34 -5.10 15.93 -4.71
C ALA A 34 -6.35 16.81 -4.70
N GLU A 35 -6.34 17.96 -4.01
CA GLU A 35 -7.50 18.83 -3.88
C GLU A 35 -8.05 19.23 -5.26
N GLY A 36 -9.35 19.00 -5.47
CA GLY A 36 -10.02 19.24 -6.75
C GLY A 36 -9.83 18.15 -7.82
N TRP A 37 -9.13 17.05 -7.51
CA TRP A 37 -8.90 15.94 -8.45
C TRP A 37 -9.35 14.59 -7.89
N ASP A 38 -10.09 13.82 -8.69
CA ASP A 38 -10.31 12.40 -8.40
C ASP A 38 -9.13 11.58 -8.88
N VAL A 39 -8.11 11.45 -8.03
CA VAL A 39 -6.88 10.69 -8.34
C VAL A 39 -7.19 9.22 -8.59
N ALA A 40 -8.16 8.64 -7.89
CA ALA A 40 -8.53 7.23 -8.08
C ALA A 40 -9.08 7.01 -9.49
N GLU A 41 -9.98 7.90 -9.94
CA GLU A 41 -10.54 7.81 -11.28
C GLU A 41 -9.49 8.08 -12.36
N ARG A 42 -8.60 9.07 -12.17
CA ARG A 42 -7.47 9.29 -13.09
C ARG A 42 -6.61 8.05 -13.26
N LEU A 43 -6.21 7.40 -12.16
CA LEU A 43 -5.43 6.17 -12.22
C LEU A 43 -6.18 5.04 -12.94
N ARG A 44 -7.50 4.91 -12.74
CA ARG A 44 -8.33 3.97 -13.51
C ARG A 44 -8.31 4.26 -15.01
N THR A 45 -8.43 5.54 -15.41
CA THR A 45 -8.37 5.91 -16.84
C THR A 45 -7.00 5.63 -17.48
N LEU A 46 -5.92 5.66 -16.68
CA LEU A 46 -4.57 5.23 -17.11
C LEU A 46 -4.44 3.70 -17.20
N GLY A 47 -5.48 2.95 -16.86
CA GLY A 47 -5.50 1.49 -16.90
C GLY A 47 -4.92 0.81 -15.66
N ILE A 48 -4.89 1.51 -14.51
CA ILE A 48 -4.53 0.94 -13.21
C ILE A 48 -5.80 0.47 -12.52
N GLU A 49 -5.87 -0.82 -12.20
CA GLU A 49 -7.00 -1.38 -11.47
C GLU A 49 -6.77 -1.17 -9.96
N LEU A 50 -7.68 -0.40 -9.35
CA LEU A 50 -7.64 -0.07 -7.93
C LEU A 50 -8.77 -0.77 -7.17
N GLU A 51 -8.44 -1.34 -6.02
CA GLU A 51 -9.40 -1.88 -5.05
C GLU A 51 -9.36 -1.03 -3.77
N LYS A 52 -10.52 -0.54 -3.33
CA LYS A 52 -10.61 0.26 -2.10
C LYS A 52 -10.24 -0.58 -0.88
N ILE A 53 -9.38 -0.04 0.00
CA ILE A 53 -9.09 -0.69 1.28
C ILE A 53 -10.21 -0.33 2.27
N PRO A 54 -11.00 -1.30 2.79
CA PRO A 54 -12.20 -1.00 3.56
C PRO A 54 -11.96 -0.19 4.85
N PHE A 55 -10.79 -0.36 5.47
CA PHE A 55 -10.43 0.26 6.73
C PHE A 55 -9.53 1.50 6.57
N LEU A 56 -9.31 1.98 5.35
CA LEU A 56 -8.51 3.19 5.09
C LEU A 56 -9.28 4.15 4.19
N GLU A 57 -9.56 5.36 4.67
CA GLU A 57 -10.32 6.38 3.94
C GLU A 57 -9.68 6.77 2.59
N ASN A 58 -8.34 6.82 2.53
CA ASN A 58 -7.59 7.22 1.33
C ASN A 58 -6.69 6.11 0.78
N GLY A 59 -6.82 4.89 1.30
CA GLY A 59 -6.02 3.73 0.90
C GLY A 59 -6.65 2.92 -0.23
N TYR A 60 -5.82 2.47 -1.18
CA TYR A 60 -6.20 1.56 -2.27
C TYR A 60 -5.13 0.50 -2.48
N TRP A 61 -5.54 -0.75 -2.75
CA TRP A 61 -4.66 -1.78 -3.30
C TRP A 61 -4.56 -1.64 -4.82
N ILE A 62 -3.37 -1.91 -5.35
CA ILE A 62 -3.14 -2.05 -6.78
C ILE A 62 -3.42 -3.50 -7.16
N LYS A 63 -4.50 -3.74 -7.92
CA LYS A 63 -4.83 -5.07 -8.47
C LYS A 63 -4.00 -5.38 -9.70
N LYS A 64 -3.84 -4.38 -10.56
CA LYS A 64 -3.12 -4.50 -11.82
C LYS A 64 -2.61 -3.14 -12.25
N ALA A 65 -1.39 -3.09 -12.77
CA ALA A 65 -0.84 -1.91 -13.41
C ALA A 65 0.00 -2.36 -14.60
N LYS A 66 -0.16 -1.70 -15.75
CA LYS A 66 0.62 -2.00 -16.97
C LYS A 66 2.03 -1.39 -16.93
N PHE A 67 2.27 -0.48 -16.00
CA PHE A 67 3.51 0.25 -15.81
C PHE A 67 3.72 0.56 -14.33
N SER A 68 4.88 1.10 -13.98
CA SER A 68 5.18 1.46 -12.59
C SER A 68 4.24 2.55 -12.10
N VAL A 69 3.51 2.29 -11.01
CA VAL A 69 2.69 3.31 -10.34
C VAL A 69 3.55 4.49 -9.87
N GLY A 70 4.81 4.24 -9.49
CA GLY A 70 5.78 5.27 -9.14
C GLY A 70 6.29 6.12 -10.31
N ALA A 71 5.82 5.87 -11.53
CA ALA A 71 6.15 6.64 -12.73
C ALA A 71 4.95 7.44 -13.27
N THR A 72 3.81 7.45 -12.57
CA THR A 72 2.66 8.29 -12.95
C THR A 72 2.96 9.77 -12.67
N THR A 73 2.37 10.67 -13.47
CA THR A 73 2.41 12.12 -13.19
C THR A 73 1.85 12.43 -11.81
N GLU A 74 0.77 11.76 -11.43
CA GLU A 74 0.10 11.90 -10.13
C GLU A 74 1.05 11.54 -8.96
N TYR A 75 1.85 10.48 -9.10
CA TYR A 75 2.86 10.13 -8.10
C TYR A 75 3.97 11.19 -8.02
N LEU A 76 4.48 11.66 -9.16
CA LEU A 76 5.56 12.65 -9.21
C LEU A 76 5.12 14.02 -8.67
N LEU A 77 3.84 14.36 -8.78
CA LEU A 77 3.23 15.54 -8.17
C LEU A 77 2.88 15.35 -6.69
N GLY A 78 3.13 14.16 -6.12
CA GLY A 78 2.83 13.84 -4.73
C GLY A 78 1.34 13.74 -4.41
N MET A 79 0.49 13.52 -5.42
CA MET A 79 -0.95 13.33 -5.24
C MET A 79 -1.28 12.00 -4.53
N TYR A 80 -0.36 11.05 -4.55
CA TYR A 80 -0.40 9.85 -3.72
C TYR A 80 1.01 9.32 -3.43
N SER A 81 1.13 8.48 -2.40
CA SER A 81 2.36 7.75 -2.08
C SER A 81 2.17 6.24 -2.24
N ILE A 82 3.24 5.51 -2.55
CA ILE A 82 3.26 4.05 -2.48
C ILE A 82 3.52 3.69 -1.03
N GLN A 83 2.51 3.18 -0.35
CA GLN A 83 2.54 2.94 1.09
C GLN A 83 1.72 1.70 1.43
N GLU A 84 2.34 0.74 2.13
CA GLU A 84 1.69 -0.52 2.53
C GLU A 84 0.51 -0.24 3.48
N ALA A 85 -0.56 -1.03 3.38
CA ALA A 85 -1.82 -0.82 4.08
C ALA A 85 -1.64 -0.75 5.61
N ALA A 86 -0.85 -1.64 6.21
CA ALA A 86 -0.60 -1.65 7.66
C ALA A 86 0.11 -0.36 8.12
N SER A 87 0.99 0.20 7.29
CA SER A 87 1.69 1.44 7.62
C SER A 87 0.82 2.70 7.52
N GLN A 88 -0.35 2.61 6.88
CA GLN A 88 -1.31 3.72 6.81
C GLN A 88 -2.17 3.82 8.08
N ILE A 89 -2.41 2.71 8.77
CA ILE A 89 -3.31 2.64 9.93
C ILE A 89 -2.91 3.62 11.05
N PRO A 90 -1.63 3.73 11.47
CA PRO A 90 -1.28 4.67 12.54
C PRO A 90 -1.64 6.12 12.19
N ALA A 91 -1.48 6.52 10.92
CA ALA A 91 -1.79 7.88 10.48
C ALA A 91 -3.30 8.18 10.45
N THR A 92 -4.16 7.16 10.39
CA THR A 92 -5.62 7.35 10.44
C THR A 92 -6.15 7.43 11.88
N LEU A 93 -5.32 7.15 12.89
CA LEU A 93 -5.73 7.20 14.30
C LEU A 93 -5.62 8.61 14.91
N PHE A 94 -4.95 9.54 14.23
CA PHE A 94 -4.72 10.90 14.70
C PHE A 94 -5.31 11.89 13.69
N THR A 95 -6.20 12.76 14.16
CA THR A 95 -6.83 13.85 13.39
C THR A 95 -6.21 15.20 13.73
#